data_AF-A0A1Q7C9K4-F1
#
_entry.id   AF-A0A1Q7C9K4-F1
#
_cell.length_a   1.000
_cell.length_b   1.000
_cell.length_c   1.000
_cell.angle_alpha   90.00
_cell.angle_beta   90.00
_cell.angle_gamma   90.00
#
_symmetry.space_group_name_H-M   'P 1'
#
loop_
_entity.id
_entity.type
_entity.pdbx_description
1 polymer ?
#
loop_
_entity_poly.entity_id
_entity_poly.type
_entity_poly.pdbx_seq_one_letter_code
_entity_poly.pdbx_strand_id
1 'polypeptide(L)' 'MGLPFCILKLGDGSPHFVEAAQTLDAAKARVKALAELWPGEYFIIHKMPKRGVLLLASYKSPKSKGKKGRWVV' A
#
# COMPACT_ATOMS: atom_id res chain seq x y z
N MET A 1 0.38 -20.27 12.63
CA MET A 1 0.88 -19.67 11.37
C MET A 1 0.13 -18.37 11.13
N GLY A 2 0.69 -17.23 11.55
CA GLY A 2 0.05 -15.92 11.36
C GLY A 2 0.92 -15.09 10.42
N LEU A 3 0.35 -14.59 9.33
CA LEU A 3 1.02 -13.63 8.45
C LEU A 3 1.14 -12.33 9.25
N PRO A 4 2.35 -11.90 9.65
CA PRO A 4 2.49 -10.81 10.59
C PRO A 4 2.42 -9.45 9.87
N PHE A 5 2.52 -9.38 8.54
CA PHE A 5 2.40 -8.14 7.79
C PHE A 5 1.06 -8.09 7.06
N CYS A 6 0.27 -7.04 7.26
CA CYS A 6 -0.96 -6.81 6.52
C CYS A 6 -0.82 -5.59 5.62
N ILE A 7 -1.31 -5.72 4.39
CA ILE A 7 -1.37 -4.67 3.38
C ILE A 7 -2.79 -4.12 3.38
N LEU A 8 -2.92 -2.81 3.56
CA LEU A 8 -4.18 -2.08 3.51
C LEU A 8 -4.10 -1.06 2.37
N LYS A 9 -5.20 -0.81 1.69
CA LYS A 9 -5.33 0.27 0.70
C LYS A 9 -6.24 1.36 1.26
N LEU A 10 -5.79 2.60 1.22
CA LEU A 10 -6.64 3.75 1.52
C LEU A 10 -7.49 4.06 0.29
N GLY A 11 -8.79 3.77 0.38
CA GLY A 11 -9.77 4.16 -0.62
C GLY A 11 -10.37 5.53 -0.31
N ASP A 12 -11.68 5.66 -0.54
CA ASP A 12 -12.49 6.85 -0.28
C ASP A 12 -12.72 7.10 1.23
N GLY A 13 -11.63 7.26 1.98
CA GLY A 13 -11.65 7.65 3.39
C GLY A 13 -11.54 6.50 4.39
N SER A 14 -11.48 5.23 3.94
CA SER A 14 -11.27 4.07 4.82
C SER A 14 -10.16 3.14 4.32
N PRO A 15 -9.29 2.62 5.21
CA PRO A 15 -8.30 1.61 4.86
C PRO A 15 -8.96 0.23 4.72
N HIS A 16 -8.91 -0.32 3.51
CA HIS A 16 -9.40 -1.67 3.19
C HIS A 16 -8.26 -2.68 3.24
N PHE A 17 -8.45 -3.79 3.94
CA PHE A 17 -7.49 -4.89 3.92
C PHE A 17 -7.46 -5.53 2.53
N VAL A 18 -6.26 -5.65 1.96
CA VAL A 18 -6.04 -6.24 0.64
C VAL A 18 -5.50 -7.66 0.79
N GLU A 19 -4.34 -7.79 1.44
CA GLU A 19 -3.63 -9.05 1.53
C GLU A 19 -2.69 -9.04 2.75
N ALA A 20 -2.30 -10.21 3.25
CA ALA A 20 -1.28 -10.34 4.28
C ALA A 20 -0.07 -11.11 3.73
N ALA A 21 1.11 -10.73 4.19
CA ALA A 21 2.38 -11.31 3.79
C ALA A 21 3.17 -11.77 5.01
N GLN A 22 4.05 -12.74 4.77
CA GLN A 22 4.86 -13.35 5.82
C GLN A 22 6.10 -12.50 6.14
N THR A 23 6.60 -11.76 5.16
CA THR A 23 7.76 -10.88 5.29
C THR A 23 7.42 -9.46 4.81
N LEU A 24 8.15 -8.47 5.33
CA LEU A 24 8.02 -7.08 4.90
C LEU A 24 8.38 -6.91 3.41
N ASP A 25 9.37 -7.66 2.93
CA ASP A 25 9.82 -7.59 1.54
C ASP A 25 8.74 -8.09 0.58
N ALA A 26 8.12 -9.24 0.89
CA ALA A 26 6.97 -9.73 0.13
C ALA A 26 5.81 -8.73 0.16
N ALA A 27 5.56 -8.09 1.32
CA ALA A 27 4.54 -7.05 1.42
C ALA A 27 4.84 -5.84 0.51
N LYS A 28 6.09 -5.38 0.48
CA LYS A 28 6.54 -4.29 -0.39
C LYS A 28 6.44 -4.64 -1.87
N ALA A 29 6.87 -5.84 -2.25
CA ALA A 29 6.78 -6.33 -3.64
C ALA A 29 5.31 -6.38 -4.10
N ARG A 30 4.40 -6.87 -3.24
CA ARG A 30 2.96 -6.87 -3.51
C ARG A 30 2.39 -5.47 -3.63
N VAL A 31 2.71 -4.56 -2.71
CA VAL A 31 2.28 -3.15 -2.79
C VAL A 31 2.77 -2.49 -4.07
N LYS A 32 4.00 -2.77 -4.50
CA LYS A 32 4.54 -2.23 -5.76
C LYS A 32 3.72 -2.70 -6.96
N ALA A 33 3.48 -4.00 -7.08
CA ALA A 33 2.65 -4.56 -8.15
C ALA A 33 1.20 -4.02 -8.09
N LEU A 34 0.63 -3.90 -6.90
CA LEU A 34 -0.70 -3.33 -6.69
C LEU A 34 -0.76 -1.85 -7.08
N ALA A 35 0.29 -1.08 -6.79
CA ALA A 35 0.34 0.34 -7.13
C ALA A 35 0.48 0.60 -8.65
N GLU A 36 1.02 -0.36 -9.40
CA GLU A 36 1.06 -0.32 -10.87
C GLU A 36 -0.31 -0.60 -11.50
N LEU A 37 -1.06 -1.57 -10.94
CA LEU A 37 -2.40 -1.95 -11.42
C LEU A 37 -3.50 -1.02 -10.90
N TRP A 38 -3.36 -0.57 -9.66
CA TRP A 38 -4.33 0.25 -8.95
C TRP A 38 -3.62 1.38 -8.20
N PRO A 39 -3.46 2.56 -8.85
CA PRO A 39 -2.84 3.69 -8.20
C PRO A 39 -3.65 4.10 -6.95
N GLY A 40 -2.95 4.31 -5.84
CA GLY A 40 -3.57 4.62 -4.55
C GLY A 40 -2.54 4.72 -3.44
N GLU A 41 -3.03 4.97 -2.23
CA GLU A 41 -2.21 4.92 -1.02
C GLU A 41 -2.34 3.54 -0.39
N TYR A 42 -1.21 2.94 -0.05
CA TYR A 42 -1.15 1.62 0.57
C TYR A 42 -0.36 1.70 1.88
N PHE A 43 -0.80 0.93 2.87
CA PHE A 43 -0.17 0.84 4.17
C PHE A 43 0.24 -0.60 4.45
N ILE A 44 1.43 -0.78 5.02
CA ILE A 44 1.88 -2.07 5.53
C ILE A 44 1.92 -1.97 7.05
N ILE A 45 1.11 -2.77 7.72
CA ILE A 45 1.09 -2.89 9.18
C ILE A 45 1.75 -4.21 9.60
N HIS A 46 2.49 -4.19 10.69
CA HIS A 46 3.05 -5.38 11.33
C HIS A 46 2.25 -5.67 12.61
N LYS A 47 1.54 -6.79 12.61
CA LYS A 47 0.76 -7.28 13.75
C LYS A 47 1.67 -8.08 14.66
N MET A 48 2.16 -7.44 15.73
CA MET A 48 2.92 -8.14 16.76
C MET A 48 1.96 -8.74 17.80
N PRO A 49 2.07 -10.04 18.12
CA PRO A 49 1.12 -10.74 18.99
C PRO A 49 1.06 -10.22 20.44
N LYS A 50 2.05 -9.44 20.90
CA LYS A 50 2.12 -8.95 22.29
C LYS A 50 2.22 -7.42 22.44
N ARG A 51 2.28 -6.65 21.36
CA ARG A 51 2.59 -5.20 21.42
C ARG A 51 1.69 -4.29 20.57
N GLY A 52 0.64 -4.83 19.96
CA GLY A 52 -0.27 -4.06 19.10
C GLY A 52 0.15 -4.01 17.64
N VAL A 53 -0.46 -3.10 16.89
CA VAL A 53 -0.25 -2.93 15.44
C VAL A 53 0.76 -1.80 15.23
N LEU A 54 1.87 -2.09 14.55
CA LEU A 54 2.85 -1.08 14.15
C LEU A 54 2.68 -0.78 12.66
N LEU A 55 2.44 0.49 12.32
CA LEU A 55 2.49 0.93 10.93
C LEU A 55 3.96 1.00 10.50
N LEU A 56 4.35 0.17 9.54
CA LEU A 56 5.76 0.02 9.17
C LEU A 56 6.12 0.80 7.91
N ALA A 57 5.17 0.97 6.99
CA ALA A 57 5.39 1.75 5.79
C ALA A 57 4.07 2.36 5.28
N SER A 58 4.16 3.61 4.83
CA SER A 58 3.15 4.26 4.00
C SER A 58 3.71 4.36 2.59
N TYR A 59 3.02 3.76 1.63
CA TYR A 59 3.34 3.83 0.23
C TYR A 59 2.32 4.72 -0.46
N LYS A 60 2.73 5.94 -0.76
CA LYS A 60 1.94 6.85 -1.59
C LYS A 60 2.37 6.62 -3.02
N SER A 61 1.53 5.96 -3.82
CA SER A 61 1.79 5.89 -5.26
C SER A 61 1.95 7.33 -5.75
N PRO A 62 3.04 7.66 -6.49
CA PRO A 62 3.20 8.99 -7.04
C PRO A 62 1.97 9.25 -7.90
N LYS A 63 1.13 10.19 -7.46
CA LYS A 63 -0.05 10.63 -8.22
C LYS A 63 0.43 10.83 -9.65
N SER A 64 -0.23 10.15 -10.59
CA SER A 64 -0.09 10.44 -12.02
C SER A 64 -0.01 11.96 -12.16
N LYS A 65 1.15 12.47 -12.55
CA LYS A 65 1.27 13.86 -12.95
C LYS A 65 0.37 13.95 -14.16
N GLY A 66 -0.87 14.40 -13.96
CA GLY A 66 -1.73 14.81 -15.06
C GLY A 66 -0.88 15.73 -15.92
N LYS A 67 -0.51 15.28 -17.13
CA LYS A 67 0.10 16.13 -18.12
C LYS A 67 -0.95 17.18 -18.45
N LYS A 68 -0.92 18.32 -17.75
CA LYS A 68 -1.53 19.57 -18.22
C LYS A 68 -0.56 20.17 -19.25
N GLY A 69 -0.37 19.43 -20.35
CA GLY A 69 0.37 19.85 -21.52
C GLY A 69 -0.64 20.24 -22.58
N ARG A 70 -0.94 21.53 -22.65
CA ARG A 70 -1.67 22.20 -23.73
C ARG A 70 -1.07 21.76 -25.07
N TRP A 71 -1.87 21.12 -25.92
CA TRP A 71 -1.52 20.93 -27.32
C TRP A 71 -1.62 22.30 -28.00
N VAL A 72 -0.48 22.85 -28.40
CA VAL A 72 -0.43 23.94 -29.39
C VAL A 72 -0.08 23.29 -30.72
N VAL A 73 -0.98 23.48 -31.69
CA VAL A 73 -0.84 23.12 -33.11
C VAL A 73 0.25 23.96 -33.74
#